data_AF-A0A3D5VWD4-F1
#
_entry.id   AF-A0A3D5VWD4-F1
#
_cell.length_a   1.000
_cell.length_b   1.000
_cell.length_c   1.000
_cell.angle_alpha   90.00
_cell.angle_beta   90.00
_cell.angle_gamma   90.00
#
_symmetry.space_group_name_H-M   'P 1'
#
loop_
_entity.id
_entity.type
_entity.pdbx_description
1 polymer ?
#
loop_
_entity_poly.entity_id
_entity_poly.type
_entity_poly.pdbx_seq_one_letter_code
_entity_poly.pdbx_strand_id
1 'polypeptide(L)'
;MHRCVYGVAGLVMWSASALVQAQAPAAAGRVLHPWQAPTPAGTAEAYFTNLKSGESIETPFLLKFGLSGGWGLAPIAKPLGGKSGHHHLLVNRDLPLDFKAALPFNEQYIHFGKGQMETVLTLAPGTYTLRMLLADGQHLPHFVYSKPLKIKVSKKNNTDPKALVGKGIALMVSGMEQKTPFRVQFHASGLNVAHAVQQEKDTGHFKLTVSSKGGAVAEMDFVEGQTETWLAPPAGDYTLKLEFVDNIDPKQAVVGAVTTTVRVQP
;
A
#
# COMPACT_ATOMS: atom_id res chain seq x y z
N MET A 1 -35.13 80.24 11.48
CA MET A 1 -35.24 78.81 11.11
C MET A 1 -33.95 78.39 10.42
N HIS A 2 -33.13 77.52 11.01
CA HIS A 2 -32.35 76.44 10.35
C HIS A 2 -31.49 75.75 11.42
N ARG A 3 -31.30 74.45 11.20
CA ARG A 3 -31.21 73.39 12.21
C ARG A 3 -29.78 73.16 12.71
N CYS A 4 -29.71 72.72 13.95
CA CYS A 4 -28.55 72.20 14.67
C CYS A 4 -28.11 70.85 14.09
N VAL A 5 -26.80 70.64 13.91
CA VAL A 5 -26.20 69.37 13.50
C VAL A 5 -25.39 68.85 14.70
N TYR A 6 -25.80 67.72 15.26
CA TYR A 6 -24.99 66.93 16.20
C TYR A 6 -24.39 65.75 15.44
N GLY A 7 -23.07 65.67 15.40
CA GLY A 7 -22.34 64.50 14.93
C GLY A 7 -22.19 63.48 16.06
N VAL A 8 -22.57 62.23 15.80
CA VAL A 8 -22.31 61.09 16.68
C VAL A 8 -21.19 60.26 16.06
N ALA A 9 -20.04 60.20 16.73
CA ALA A 9 -18.94 59.33 16.37
C ALA A 9 -19.20 57.92 16.93
N GLY A 10 -19.44 56.94 16.05
CA GLY A 10 -19.54 55.53 16.42
C GLY A 10 -18.16 54.87 16.45
N LEU A 11 -17.74 54.39 17.62
CA LEU A 11 -16.52 53.61 17.79
C LEU A 11 -16.79 52.14 17.39
N VAL A 12 -16.18 51.66 16.31
CA VAL A 12 -16.24 50.25 15.92
C VAL A 12 -15.05 49.52 16.55
N MET A 13 -15.30 48.64 17.51
CA MET A 13 -14.31 47.70 18.03
C MET A 13 -14.19 46.50 17.09
N TRP A 14 -12.99 46.27 16.55
CA TRP A 14 -12.64 45.04 15.84
C TRP A 14 -12.08 44.02 16.84
N SER A 15 -12.84 42.94 17.07
CA SER A 15 -12.36 41.78 17.82
C SER A 15 -11.56 40.88 16.87
N ALA A 16 -10.23 40.84 17.03
CA ALA A 16 -9.38 39.90 16.31
C ALA A 16 -9.45 38.51 16.97
N SER A 17 -10.19 37.58 16.37
CA SER A 17 -10.17 36.17 16.77
C SER A 17 -8.89 35.52 16.25
N ALA A 18 -7.93 35.28 17.14
CA ALA A 18 -6.75 34.49 16.82
C ALA A 18 -7.15 33.03 16.64
N LEU A 19 -7.04 32.51 15.41
CA LEU A 19 -7.18 31.09 15.12
C LEU A 19 -5.95 30.37 15.70
N VAL A 20 -6.15 29.62 16.77
CA VAL A 20 -5.18 28.63 17.26
C VAL A 20 -5.15 27.50 16.23
N GLN A 21 -4.11 27.47 15.39
CA GLN A 21 -3.78 26.30 14.59
C GLN A 21 -3.27 25.21 15.54
N ALA A 22 -4.09 24.18 15.76
CA ALA A 22 -3.63 22.96 16.40
C ALA A 22 -2.54 22.33 15.51
N GLN A 23 -1.28 22.41 15.94
CA GLN A 23 -0.21 21.63 15.34
C GLN A 23 -0.49 20.15 15.61
N ALA A 24 -0.73 19.38 14.56
CA ALA A 24 -0.81 17.93 14.66
C ALA A 24 0.48 17.40 15.28
N PRO A 25 0.41 16.48 16.26
CA PRO A 25 1.60 15.89 16.84
C PRO A 25 2.42 15.22 15.74
N ALA A 26 3.73 15.46 15.73
CA ALA A 26 4.66 14.73 14.88
C ALA A 26 4.51 13.23 15.18
N ALA A 27 4.27 12.41 14.15
CA ALA A 27 4.21 10.97 14.30
C ALA A 27 5.52 10.49 14.96
N ALA A 28 5.42 9.85 16.13
CA ALA A 28 6.56 9.22 16.75
C ALA A 28 7.15 8.21 15.75
N GLY A 29 8.42 8.40 15.38
CA GLY A 29 9.06 7.56 14.38
C GLY A 29 9.04 6.09 14.78
N ARG A 30 8.65 5.21 13.85
CA ARG A 30 8.68 3.75 14.05
C ARG A 30 10.07 3.32 14.52
N VAL A 31 10.14 2.67 15.68
CA VAL A 31 11.39 2.06 16.16
C VAL A 31 11.65 0.82 15.33
N LEU A 32 12.72 0.84 14.55
CA LEU A 32 13.15 -0.30 13.74
C LEU A 32 13.95 -1.27 14.59
N HIS A 33 13.77 -2.56 14.35
CA HIS A 33 14.66 -3.58 14.89
C HIS A 33 16.09 -3.39 14.32
N PRO A 34 17.19 -3.73 15.03
CA PRO A 34 18.55 -3.59 14.51
C PRO A 34 18.85 -4.30 13.17
N TRP A 35 18.07 -5.33 12.83
CA TRP A 35 18.15 -6.06 11.56
C TRP A 35 17.23 -5.51 10.46
N GLN A 36 16.50 -4.43 10.76
CA GLN A 36 15.63 -3.75 9.82
C GLN A 36 16.31 -2.44 9.39
N ALA A 37 16.58 -2.33 8.09
CA ALA A 37 17.11 -1.10 7.53
C ALA A 37 15.98 -0.08 7.32
N PRO A 38 16.28 1.23 7.40
CA PRO A 38 15.37 2.25 6.92
C PRO A 38 15.00 2.01 5.46
N THR A 39 13.75 2.31 5.10
CA THR A 39 13.32 2.32 3.70
C THR A 39 14.18 3.31 2.91
N PRO A 40 14.77 2.92 1.77
CA PRO A 40 15.54 3.84 0.93
C PRO A 40 14.68 5.02 0.45
N ALA A 41 15.25 6.23 0.46
CA ALA A 41 14.55 7.43 0.02
C ALA A 41 14.15 7.35 -1.46
N GLY A 42 13.03 7.98 -1.83
CA GLY A 42 12.57 8.07 -3.22
C GLY A 42 12.06 6.75 -3.82
N THR A 43 11.79 5.73 -3.01
CA THR A 43 11.31 4.41 -3.47
C THR A 43 9.80 4.21 -3.35
N ALA A 44 9.03 5.28 -3.11
CA ALA A 44 7.58 5.19 -3.01
C ALA A 44 6.96 4.86 -4.37
N GLU A 45 6.36 3.67 -4.48
CA GLU A 45 5.75 3.20 -5.72
C GLU A 45 4.60 2.25 -5.40
N ALA A 46 3.50 2.37 -6.13
CA ALA A 46 2.54 1.28 -6.32
C ALA A 46 2.92 0.59 -7.62
N TYR A 47 3.13 -0.73 -7.62
CA TYR A 47 3.76 -1.43 -8.76
C TYR A 47 3.12 -2.79 -9.03
N PHE A 48 3.31 -3.30 -10.24
CA PHE A 48 2.91 -4.66 -10.63
C PHE A 48 3.98 -5.68 -10.21
N THR A 49 3.57 -6.84 -9.68
CA THR A 49 4.52 -7.86 -9.20
C THR A 49 4.70 -9.02 -10.16
N ASN A 50 3.72 -9.29 -11.02
CA ASN A 50 3.71 -10.47 -11.89
C ASN A 50 3.48 -10.16 -13.37
N LEU A 51 3.72 -8.92 -13.79
CA LEU A 51 3.53 -8.48 -15.17
C LEU A 51 4.54 -7.38 -15.52
N LYS A 52 5.15 -7.47 -16.71
CA LYS A 52 6.09 -6.46 -17.24
C LYS A 52 5.56 -5.84 -18.52
N SER A 53 6.01 -4.61 -18.80
CA SER A 53 5.65 -3.92 -20.04
C SER A 53 6.19 -4.67 -21.26
N GLY A 54 5.35 -4.82 -22.28
CA GLY A 54 5.61 -5.58 -23.51
C GLY A 54 5.08 -7.01 -23.48
N GLU A 55 4.66 -7.53 -22.31
CA GLU A 55 4.14 -8.89 -22.21
C GLU A 55 2.77 -9.06 -22.90
N SER A 56 2.55 -10.27 -23.42
CA SER A 56 1.27 -10.71 -23.95
C SER A 56 0.64 -11.70 -22.98
N ILE A 57 -0.61 -11.47 -22.60
CA ILE A 57 -1.38 -12.31 -21.68
C ILE A 57 -2.66 -12.82 -22.33
N GLU A 58 -3.22 -13.89 -21.78
CA GLU A 58 -4.60 -14.31 -22.03
C GLU A 58 -5.47 -13.93 -20.83
N THR A 59 -6.75 -13.61 -21.06
CA THR A 59 -7.70 -13.30 -19.98
C THR A 59 -8.72 -14.43 -19.77
N PRO A 60 -9.16 -14.72 -18.54
CA PRO A 60 -8.83 -14.01 -17.30
C PRO A 60 -7.38 -14.19 -16.83
N PHE A 61 -6.81 -13.12 -16.26
CA PHE A 61 -5.44 -13.08 -15.73
C PHE A 61 -5.44 -12.52 -14.31
N LEU A 62 -4.84 -13.22 -13.36
CA LEU A 62 -4.66 -12.69 -12.00
C LEU A 62 -3.52 -11.68 -12.01
N LEU A 63 -3.85 -10.40 -12.00
CA LEU A 63 -2.90 -9.31 -11.86
C LEU A 63 -2.59 -9.08 -10.38
N LYS A 64 -1.31 -9.08 -10.04
CA LYS A 64 -0.82 -8.83 -8.69
C LYS A 64 -0.03 -7.53 -8.63
N PHE A 65 -0.13 -6.84 -7.51
CA PHE A 65 0.51 -5.55 -7.29
C PHE A 65 0.93 -5.39 -5.82
N GLY A 66 1.81 -4.43 -5.57
CA GLY A 66 2.31 -4.13 -4.24
C GLY A 66 2.64 -2.66 -4.06
N LEU A 67 3.13 -2.33 -2.87
CA LEU A 67 3.38 -0.98 -2.41
C LEU A 67 4.76 -0.88 -1.71
N SER A 68 5.48 0.21 -1.94
CA SER A 68 6.83 0.43 -1.40
C SER A 68 7.03 1.83 -0.85
N GLY A 69 8.21 2.08 -0.28
CA GLY A 69 8.58 3.42 0.21
C GLY A 69 8.07 3.71 1.62
N GLY A 70 7.79 2.64 2.39
CA GLY A 70 7.21 2.72 3.73
C GLY A 70 5.74 3.14 3.74
N TRP A 71 5.06 3.08 2.60
CA TRP A 71 3.62 3.24 2.51
C TRP A 71 2.89 1.95 2.92
N GLY A 72 1.71 2.12 3.49
CA GLY A 72 0.86 1.02 3.91
C GLY A 72 -0.55 1.07 3.31
N LEU A 73 -1.18 -0.09 3.20
CA LEU A 73 -2.55 -0.21 2.75
C LEU A 73 -3.54 0.12 3.88
N ALA A 74 -4.53 0.94 3.55
CA ALA A 74 -5.59 1.36 4.44
C ALA A 74 -6.94 1.33 3.68
N PRO A 75 -7.89 0.45 4.08
CA PRO A 75 -9.23 0.44 3.52
C PRO A 75 -9.96 1.77 3.67
N ILE A 76 -10.89 2.05 2.76
CA ILE A 76 -11.70 3.26 2.76
C ILE A 76 -12.73 3.31 3.91
N ALA A 77 -12.96 2.19 4.58
CA ALA A 77 -14.01 2.04 5.59
C ALA A 77 -13.87 3.06 6.75
N LYS A 78 -12.63 3.43 7.09
CA LYS A 78 -12.33 4.44 8.11
C LYS A 78 -11.24 5.38 7.60
N PRO A 79 -11.41 6.71 7.70
CA PRO A 79 -10.37 7.65 7.29
C PRO A 79 -9.06 7.40 8.03
N LEU A 80 -7.95 7.47 7.29
CA LEU A 80 -6.61 7.36 7.83
C LEU A 80 -5.68 8.29 7.06
N GLY A 81 -4.83 9.03 7.78
CA GLY A 81 -3.86 9.95 7.19
C GLY A 81 -2.47 9.35 7.04
N GLY A 82 -1.49 10.22 6.78
CA GLY A 82 -0.09 9.83 6.70
C GLY A 82 0.27 9.08 5.41
N LYS A 83 1.27 8.20 5.48
CA LYS A 83 1.71 7.36 4.35
C LYS A 83 0.82 6.12 4.21
N SER A 84 -0.47 6.33 3.98
CA SER A 84 -1.44 5.25 3.83
C SER A 84 -2.44 5.54 2.71
N GLY A 85 -3.06 4.49 2.19
CA GLY A 85 -4.09 4.61 1.15
C GLY A 85 -4.46 3.26 0.56
N HIS A 86 -5.16 3.27 -0.58
CA HIS A 86 -5.54 2.05 -1.29
C HIS A 86 -5.22 2.11 -2.77
N HIS A 87 -5.07 0.93 -3.35
CA HIS A 87 -4.67 0.78 -4.74
C HIS A 87 -5.80 1.14 -5.70
N HIS A 88 -5.38 1.65 -6.86
CA HIS A 88 -6.19 1.85 -8.04
C HIS A 88 -5.43 1.32 -9.26
N LEU A 89 -6.18 0.75 -10.20
CA LEU A 89 -5.67 0.41 -11.51
C LEU A 89 -6.32 1.32 -12.56
N LEU A 90 -5.48 2.09 -13.25
CA LEU A 90 -5.87 2.92 -14.38
C LEU A 90 -5.71 2.12 -15.67
N VAL A 91 -6.78 2.04 -16.46
CA VAL A 91 -6.82 1.33 -17.74
C VAL A 91 -6.96 2.33 -18.89
N ASN A 92 -5.92 2.41 -19.74
CA ASN A 92 -5.83 3.35 -20.86
C ASN A 92 -6.00 4.81 -20.41
N ARG A 93 -5.40 5.16 -19.27
CA ARG A 93 -5.42 6.51 -18.72
C ARG A 93 -4.03 6.93 -18.22
N ASP A 94 -3.73 8.21 -18.44
CA ASP A 94 -2.63 8.88 -17.78
C ASP A 94 -3.00 9.22 -16.33
N LEU A 95 -2.02 9.69 -15.56
CA LEU A 95 -2.28 10.17 -14.20
C LEU A 95 -3.23 11.37 -14.23
N PRO A 96 -4.12 11.50 -13.24
CA PRO A 96 -4.92 12.71 -13.08
C PRO A 96 -4.01 13.93 -12.94
N LEU A 97 -4.35 15.02 -13.62
CA LEU A 97 -3.60 16.28 -13.51
C LEU A 97 -3.93 17.05 -12.22
N ASP A 98 -5.13 16.83 -11.67
CA ASP A 98 -5.57 17.41 -10.42
C ASP A 98 -5.55 16.36 -9.30
N PHE A 99 -4.55 16.45 -8.43
CA PHE A 99 -4.39 15.58 -7.26
C PHE A 99 -5.28 15.99 -6.07
N LYS A 100 -6.05 17.07 -6.21
CA LYS A 100 -7.03 17.54 -5.22
C LYS A 100 -8.45 17.11 -5.56
N ALA A 101 -8.65 16.51 -6.72
CA ALA A 101 -9.93 15.93 -7.13
C ALA A 101 -9.93 14.42 -6.88
N ALA A 102 -11.08 13.91 -6.44
CA ALA A 102 -11.29 12.48 -6.28
C ALA A 102 -11.21 11.76 -7.63
N LEU A 103 -10.66 10.55 -7.62
CA LEU A 103 -10.64 9.69 -8.81
C LEU A 103 -12.07 9.42 -9.30
N PRO A 104 -12.31 9.48 -10.63
CA PRO A 104 -13.63 9.18 -11.19
C PRO A 104 -14.03 7.72 -10.98
N PHE A 105 -15.31 7.48 -10.74
CA PHE A 105 -15.87 6.12 -10.71
C PHE A 105 -16.38 5.74 -12.11
N ASN A 106 -15.53 5.06 -12.88
CA ASN A 106 -15.90 4.48 -14.17
C ASN A 106 -15.00 3.26 -14.48
N GLU A 107 -15.25 2.59 -15.61
CA GLU A 107 -14.56 1.35 -15.99
C GLU A 107 -13.04 1.48 -16.17
N GLN A 108 -12.51 2.70 -16.30
CA GLN A 108 -11.09 2.95 -16.49
C GLN A 108 -10.32 3.17 -15.19
N TYR A 109 -11.03 3.34 -14.07
CA TYR A 109 -10.47 3.46 -12.73
C TYR A 109 -11.03 2.31 -11.88
N ILE A 110 -10.24 1.25 -11.72
CA ILE A 110 -10.64 0.11 -10.90
C ILE A 110 -10.14 0.37 -9.48
N HIS A 111 -11.06 0.37 -8.52
CA HIS A 111 -10.80 0.75 -7.13
C HIS A 111 -10.62 -0.48 -6.24
N PHE A 112 -9.56 -0.50 -5.43
CA PHE A 112 -9.26 -1.57 -4.47
C PHE A 112 -9.39 -1.07 -3.03
N GLY A 113 -10.56 -0.52 -2.70
CA GLY A 113 -10.82 0.18 -1.44
C GLY A 113 -10.84 -0.68 -0.17
N LYS A 114 -10.67 -2.01 -0.27
CA LYS A 114 -10.57 -2.89 0.89
C LYS A 114 -9.13 -3.23 1.26
N GLY A 115 -8.13 -2.71 0.53
CA GLY A 115 -6.73 -3.08 0.73
C GLY A 115 -6.33 -4.36 0.01
N GLN A 116 -6.96 -4.64 -1.13
CA GLN A 116 -6.58 -5.77 -1.99
C GLN A 116 -5.19 -5.56 -2.60
N MET A 117 -4.50 -6.65 -2.92
CA MET A 117 -3.20 -6.65 -3.60
C MET A 117 -3.25 -7.30 -5.00
N GLU A 118 -4.43 -7.72 -5.43
CA GLU A 118 -4.62 -8.38 -6.73
C GLU A 118 -6.03 -8.20 -7.27
N THR A 119 -6.18 -8.44 -8.56
CA THR A 119 -7.46 -8.49 -9.25
C THR A 119 -7.40 -9.45 -10.44
N VAL A 120 -8.54 -10.00 -10.83
CA VAL A 120 -8.63 -10.77 -12.07
C VAL A 120 -9.01 -9.84 -13.22
N LEU A 121 -8.11 -9.66 -14.18
CA LEU A 121 -8.37 -8.92 -15.41
C LEU A 121 -9.17 -9.77 -16.38
N THR A 122 -10.28 -9.23 -16.88
CA THR A 122 -11.16 -9.87 -17.87
C THR A 122 -11.28 -9.08 -19.17
N LEU A 123 -10.27 -8.25 -19.45
CA LEU A 123 -10.20 -7.37 -20.61
C LEU A 123 -10.36 -8.17 -21.93
N ALA A 124 -10.95 -7.54 -22.94
CA ALA A 124 -11.05 -8.11 -24.27
C ALA A 124 -9.67 -8.19 -24.95
N PRO A 125 -9.51 -8.97 -26.03
CA PRO A 125 -8.28 -8.96 -26.82
C PRO A 125 -7.99 -7.55 -27.36
N GLY A 126 -6.75 -7.09 -27.22
CA GLY A 126 -6.36 -5.72 -27.56
C GLY A 126 -5.07 -5.27 -26.89
N THR A 127 -4.66 -4.04 -27.17
CA THR A 127 -3.50 -3.39 -26.52
C THR A 127 -3.99 -2.46 -25.42
N TYR A 128 -3.38 -2.55 -24.25
CA TYR A 128 -3.73 -1.75 -23.08
C TYR A 128 -2.50 -1.10 -22.48
N THR A 129 -2.69 0.10 -21.90
CA THR A 129 -1.74 0.71 -20.99
C THR A 129 -2.34 0.68 -19.59
N LEU A 130 -1.66 0.02 -18.66
CA LEU A 130 -2.05 -0.10 -17.27
C LEU A 130 -1.15 0.78 -16.39
N ARG A 131 -1.70 1.34 -15.31
CA ARG A 131 -0.92 2.04 -14.30
C ARG A 131 -1.49 1.79 -12.91
N MET A 132 -0.63 1.49 -11.94
CA MET A 132 -1.02 1.50 -10.54
C MET A 132 -0.95 2.92 -9.99
N LEU A 133 -1.91 3.28 -9.14
CA LEU A 133 -1.96 4.55 -8.42
C LEU A 133 -2.44 4.30 -6.99
N LEU A 134 -1.81 4.93 -6.01
CA LEU A 134 -2.31 4.99 -4.65
C LEU A 134 -3.14 6.27 -4.45
N ALA A 135 -4.24 6.18 -3.73
CA ALA A 135 -5.02 7.33 -3.29
C ALA A 135 -5.46 7.14 -1.83
N ASP A 136 -5.83 8.22 -1.15
CA ASP A 136 -6.34 8.16 0.22
C ASP A 136 -7.80 7.67 0.28
N GLY A 137 -8.37 7.60 1.49
CA GLY A 137 -9.76 7.18 1.70
C GLY A 137 -10.83 8.05 1.01
N GLN A 138 -10.49 9.27 0.59
CA GLN A 138 -11.35 10.16 -0.20
C GLN A 138 -11.09 10.03 -1.72
N HIS A 139 -10.27 9.06 -2.13
CA HIS A 139 -9.81 8.86 -3.50
C HIS A 139 -8.98 10.02 -4.04
N LEU A 140 -8.35 10.82 -3.17
CA LEU A 140 -7.40 11.85 -3.58
C LEU A 140 -6.05 11.19 -3.90
N PRO A 141 -5.54 11.33 -5.13
CA PRO A 141 -4.31 10.66 -5.55
C PRO A 141 -3.09 11.06 -4.71
N HIS A 142 -2.23 10.09 -4.42
CA HIS A 142 -0.87 10.34 -3.95
C HIS A 142 0.12 10.34 -5.11
N PHE A 143 1.29 10.96 -4.92
CA PHE A 143 2.45 10.81 -5.83
C PHE A 143 3.15 9.45 -5.64
N VAL A 144 2.36 8.38 -5.66
CA VAL A 144 2.78 6.99 -5.48
C VAL A 144 2.10 6.16 -6.56
N TYR A 145 2.81 5.92 -7.64
CA TYR A 145 2.27 5.32 -8.86
C TYR A 145 3.34 4.59 -9.65
N SER A 146 2.92 3.67 -10.52
CA SER A 146 3.84 2.98 -11.42
C SER A 146 4.16 3.81 -12.66
N LYS A 147 5.24 3.43 -13.35
CA LYS A 147 5.37 3.72 -14.78
C LYS A 147 4.20 3.11 -15.58
N PRO A 148 3.86 3.64 -16.76
CA PRO A 148 2.87 3.00 -17.64
C PRO A 148 3.38 1.63 -18.09
N LEU A 149 2.52 0.62 -17.96
CA LEU A 149 2.77 -0.76 -18.35
C LEU A 149 1.94 -1.10 -19.59
N LYS A 150 2.59 -1.23 -20.75
CA LYS A 150 1.92 -1.60 -22.00
C LYS A 150 1.82 -3.11 -22.10
N ILE A 151 0.65 -3.67 -22.40
CA ILE A 151 0.45 -5.10 -22.59
C ILE A 151 -0.44 -5.39 -23.79
N LYS A 152 -0.37 -6.63 -24.27
CA LYS A 152 -1.31 -7.18 -25.26
C LYS A 152 -2.14 -8.28 -24.61
N VAL A 153 -3.46 -8.18 -24.67
CA VAL A 153 -4.35 -9.31 -24.42
C VAL A 153 -4.52 -10.05 -25.74
N SER A 154 -4.02 -11.29 -25.85
CA SER A 154 -4.03 -12.05 -27.10
C SER A 154 -5.38 -12.68 -27.40
N LYS A 155 -6.01 -13.30 -26.40
CA LYS A 155 -7.35 -13.90 -26.47
C LYS A 155 -7.97 -14.04 -25.09
N LYS A 156 -9.27 -14.32 -25.07
CA LYS A 156 -9.95 -14.88 -23.89
C LYS A 156 -9.77 -16.40 -23.86
N ASN A 157 -9.62 -16.96 -22.66
CA ASN A 157 -9.65 -18.40 -22.40
C ASN A 157 -10.85 -18.75 -21.50
N ASN A 158 -11.06 -20.05 -21.27
CA ASN A 158 -12.25 -20.57 -20.58
C ASN A 158 -12.03 -20.79 -19.07
N THR A 159 -10.96 -20.25 -18.50
CA THR A 159 -10.70 -20.37 -17.06
C THR A 159 -11.75 -19.60 -16.28
N ASP A 160 -12.30 -20.16 -15.19
CA ASP A 160 -13.17 -19.43 -14.27
C ASP A 160 -12.34 -18.35 -13.54
N PRO A 161 -12.68 -17.05 -13.64
CA PRO A 161 -12.00 -15.99 -12.90
C PRO A 161 -11.88 -16.28 -11.40
N LYS A 162 -12.88 -16.91 -10.78
CA LYS A 162 -12.85 -17.21 -9.34
C LYS A 162 -11.81 -18.27 -8.98
N ALA A 163 -11.54 -19.20 -9.89
CA ALA A 163 -10.54 -20.24 -9.69
C ALA A 163 -9.10 -19.71 -9.69
N LEU A 164 -8.87 -18.48 -10.18
CA LEU A 164 -7.55 -17.87 -10.19
C LEU A 164 -7.12 -17.32 -8.82
N VAL A 165 -8.06 -17.00 -7.94
CA VAL A 165 -7.79 -16.42 -6.62
C VAL A 165 -7.74 -17.51 -5.57
N GLY A 166 -6.56 -17.76 -5.01
CA GLY A 166 -6.37 -18.68 -3.88
C GLY A 166 -6.05 -17.93 -2.60
N LYS A 167 -6.80 -18.15 -1.52
CA LYS A 167 -6.56 -17.48 -0.24
C LYS A 167 -5.18 -17.89 0.32
N GLY A 168 -4.27 -16.94 0.51
CA GLY A 168 -2.92 -17.22 1.00
C GLY A 168 -2.01 -16.00 1.03
N ILE A 169 -0.78 -16.21 1.53
CA ILE A 169 0.27 -15.18 1.51
C ILE A 169 1.51 -15.67 0.76
N ALA A 170 2.32 -14.74 0.28
CA ALA A 170 3.62 -15.04 -0.30
C ALA A 170 4.69 -14.06 0.20
N LEU A 171 5.91 -14.56 0.32
CA LEU A 171 7.11 -13.80 0.62
C LEU A 171 8.08 -13.92 -0.55
N MET A 172 8.61 -12.79 -1.00
CA MET A 172 9.52 -12.72 -2.15
C MET A 172 10.82 -12.03 -1.77
N VAL A 173 11.94 -12.65 -2.16
CA VAL A 173 13.31 -12.14 -2.02
C VAL A 173 14.05 -12.35 -3.34
N SER A 174 15.01 -11.49 -3.66
CA SER A 174 15.74 -11.54 -4.93
C SER A 174 16.85 -12.61 -4.89
N GLY A 175 16.45 -13.88 -4.89
CA GLY A 175 17.37 -15.03 -4.80
C GLY A 175 17.64 -15.48 -3.35
N MET A 176 18.43 -16.55 -3.19
CA MET A 176 18.74 -17.11 -1.87
C MET A 176 19.94 -16.43 -1.22
N GLU A 177 20.87 -15.88 -2.00
CA GLU A 177 22.01 -15.11 -1.50
C GLU A 177 21.72 -13.62 -1.56
N GLN A 178 21.95 -12.92 -0.44
CA GLN A 178 21.61 -11.52 -0.26
C GLN A 178 22.81 -10.71 0.21
N LYS A 179 22.86 -9.43 -0.17
CA LYS A 179 23.74 -8.41 0.42
C LYS A 179 22.88 -7.39 1.16
N THR A 180 23.37 -6.86 2.27
CA THR A 180 22.62 -5.88 3.03
C THR A 180 22.75 -4.45 2.46
N PRO A 181 21.68 -3.63 2.52
CA PRO A 181 20.31 -4.03 2.84
C PRO A 181 19.66 -4.74 1.64
N PHE A 182 18.78 -5.71 1.92
CA PHE A 182 17.99 -6.38 0.89
C PHE A 182 16.49 -6.25 1.15
N ARG A 183 15.71 -6.27 0.08
CA ARG A 183 14.26 -6.12 0.11
C ARG A 183 13.58 -7.47 0.30
N VAL A 184 12.57 -7.49 1.16
CA VAL A 184 11.60 -8.58 1.28
C VAL A 184 10.23 -8.01 0.95
N GLN A 185 9.55 -8.61 -0.03
CA GLN A 185 8.20 -8.21 -0.43
C GLN A 185 7.19 -9.22 0.08
N PHE A 186 5.99 -8.73 0.41
CA PHE A 186 4.87 -9.54 0.87
C PHE A 186 3.72 -9.45 -0.13
N HIS A 187 2.89 -10.50 -0.18
CA HIS A 187 1.66 -10.51 -0.96
C HIS A 187 0.56 -11.22 -0.20
N ALA A 188 -0.66 -10.69 -0.30
CA ALA A 188 -1.87 -11.26 0.30
C ALA A 188 -2.86 -11.56 -0.84
N SER A 189 -3.06 -12.84 -1.15
CA SER A 189 -3.97 -13.32 -2.20
C SER A 189 -5.31 -13.71 -1.60
N GLY A 190 -6.41 -13.23 -2.19
CA GLY A 190 -7.76 -13.41 -1.63
C GLY A 190 -7.97 -12.83 -0.22
N LEU A 191 -7.14 -11.87 0.19
CA LEU A 191 -7.08 -11.27 1.52
C LEU A 191 -7.01 -9.73 1.40
N ASN A 192 -7.34 -9.04 2.49
CA ASN A 192 -7.32 -7.59 2.57
C ASN A 192 -6.28 -7.12 3.59
N VAL A 193 -5.33 -6.30 3.15
CA VAL A 193 -4.33 -5.70 4.04
C VAL A 193 -4.85 -4.37 4.56
N ALA A 194 -4.71 -4.12 5.85
CA ALA A 194 -5.14 -2.86 6.45
C ALA A 194 -4.20 -2.43 7.58
N HIS A 195 -4.19 -1.13 7.84
CA HIS A 195 -3.62 -0.60 9.05
C HIS A 195 -4.42 -1.09 10.26
N ALA A 196 -3.76 -1.74 11.20
CA ALA A 196 -4.38 -2.41 12.35
C ALA A 196 -5.23 -1.48 13.23
N VAL A 197 -4.91 -0.17 13.30
CA VAL A 197 -5.69 0.82 14.06
C VAL A 197 -7.10 1.02 13.50
N GLN A 198 -7.32 0.68 12.24
CA GLN A 198 -8.66 0.74 11.66
C GLN A 198 -9.56 -0.36 12.23
N GLN A 199 -9.04 -1.47 12.77
CA GLN A 199 -9.84 -2.58 13.31
C GLN A 199 -11.00 -2.95 12.38
N GLU A 200 -10.68 -3.14 11.10
CA GLU A 200 -11.66 -3.47 10.07
C GLU A 200 -11.81 -4.99 9.96
N LYS A 201 -13.05 -5.48 9.86
CA LYS A 201 -13.33 -6.90 9.72
C LYS A 201 -12.77 -7.45 8.40
N ASP A 202 -12.43 -8.73 8.38
CA ASP A 202 -11.89 -9.41 7.20
C ASP A 202 -10.61 -8.74 6.65
N THR A 203 -9.84 -8.11 7.53
CA THR A 203 -8.53 -7.51 7.22
C THR A 203 -7.45 -7.99 8.17
N GLY A 204 -6.21 -7.90 7.72
CA GLY A 204 -5.06 -8.20 8.54
C GLY A 204 -3.83 -7.39 8.15
N HIS A 205 -2.74 -7.66 8.82
CA HIS A 205 -1.43 -7.12 8.52
C HIS A 205 -0.38 -8.23 8.55
N PHE A 206 0.78 -7.96 7.95
CA PHE A 206 1.87 -8.92 7.94
C PHE A 206 2.67 -8.88 9.25
N LYS A 207 3.15 -10.05 9.66
CA LYS A 207 4.22 -10.21 10.65
C LYS A 207 5.36 -10.99 10.03
N LEU A 208 6.59 -10.53 10.20
CA LEU A 208 7.79 -11.24 9.76
C LEU A 208 8.63 -11.63 10.97
N THR A 209 8.95 -12.91 11.07
CA THR A 209 9.94 -13.44 12.01
C THR A 209 11.19 -13.84 11.25
N VAL A 210 12.33 -13.27 11.63
CA VAL A 210 13.66 -13.56 11.06
C VAL A 210 14.46 -14.31 12.11
N SER A 211 14.82 -15.56 11.84
CA SER A 211 15.58 -16.40 12.77
C SER A 211 16.94 -16.75 12.19
N SER A 212 18.02 -16.40 12.89
CA SER A 212 19.37 -16.82 12.52
C SER A 212 19.57 -18.29 12.89
N LYS A 213 20.47 -18.97 12.17
CA LYS A 213 20.91 -20.33 12.53
C LYS A 213 21.51 -20.42 13.94
N GLY A 214 22.05 -19.31 14.47
CA GLY A 214 22.58 -19.21 15.82
C GLY A 214 21.53 -19.00 16.92
N GLY A 215 20.24 -18.98 16.58
CA GLY A 215 19.13 -18.89 17.53
C GLY A 215 18.67 -17.47 17.87
N ALA A 216 19.28 -16.43 17.29
CA ALA A 216 18.79 -15.07 17.45
C ALA A 216 17.54 -14.84 16.59
N VAL A 217 16.54 -14.15 17.14
CA VAL A 217 15.24 -13.94 16.50
C VAL A 217 14.89 -12.46 16.50
N ALA A 218 14.41 -11.97 15.36
CA ALA A 218 13.81 -10.65 15.22
C ALA A 218 12.36 -10.80 14.76
N GLU A 219 11.43 -10.20 15.50
CA GLU A 219 10.03 -10.11 15.09
C GLU A 219 9.70 -8.68 14.68
N MET A 220 8.98 -8.55 13.56
CA MET A 220 8.60 -7.27 12.98
C MET A 220 7.14 -7.31 12.56
N ASP A 221 6.30 -6.50 13.19
CA ASP A 221 4.91 -6.31 12.79
C ASP A 221 4.76 -5.13 11.84
N PHE A 222 3.98 -5.31 10.78
CA PHE A 222 3.68 -4.30 9.76
C PHE A 222 2.28 -3.74 9.95
N VAL A 223 1.98 -3.31 11.17
CA VAL A 223 0.67 -2.83 11.62
C VAL A 223 0.12 -1.65 10.85
N GLU A 224 0.94 -0.94 10.07
CA GLU A 224 0.47 0.18 9.25
C GLU A 224 0.05 -0.26 7.83
N GLY A 225 0.03 -1.57 7.57
CA GLY A 225 -0.38 -2.16 6.29
C GLY A 225 0.75 -2.22 5.26
N GLN A 226 2.02 -2.15 5.69
CA GLN A 226 3.15 -2.22 4.76
C GLN A 226 3.25 -3.59 4.09
N THR A 227 3.59 -3.59 2.80
CA THR A 227 3.72 -4.81 1.99
C THR A 227 5.18 -5.15 1.64
N GLU A 228 6.13 -4.53 2.33
CA GLU A 228 7.56 -4.78 2.18
C GLU A 228 8.34 -4.46 3.46
N THR A 229 9.57 -4.94 3.51
CA THR A 229 10.59 -4.43 4.42
C THR A 229 11.99 -4.53 3.83
N TRP A 230 12.92 -3.81 4.46
CA TRP A 230 14.34 -3.89 4.14
C TRP A 230 15.08 -4.48 5.33
N LEU A 231 15.82 -5.55 5.08
CA LEU A 231 16.58 -6.27 6.09
C LEU A 231 18.07 -5.99 5.95
N ALA A 232 18.74 -5.83 7.08
CA ALA A 232 20.19 -5.68 7.19
C ALA A 232 20.73 -6.44 8.42
N PRO A 233 20.47 -7.75 8.57
CA PRO A 233 21.10 -8.54 9.62
C PRO A 233 22.58 -8.78 9.28
N PRO A 234 23.42 -9.16 10.25
CA PRO A 234 24.80 -9.58 9.99
C PRO A 234 24.89 -10.74 8.98
N ALA A 235 26.08 -10.95 8.39
CA ALA A 235 26.32 -12.10 7.53
C ALA A 235 25.98 -13.44 8.24
N GLY A 236 25.34 -14.35 7.52
CA GLY A 236 24.87 -15.62 8.08
C GLY A 236 23.67 -16.21 7.37
N ASP A 237 23.22 -17.37 7.83
CA ASP A 237 22.04 -18.06 7.29
C ASP A 237 20.80 -17.75 8.16
N TYR A 238 19.71 -17.38 7.50
CA TYR A 238 18.46 -16.95 8.14
C TYR A 238 17.25 -17.69 7.56
N THR A 239 16.29 -17.95 8.43
CA THR A 239 14.93 -18.35 8.07
C THR A 239 14.01 -17.15 8.21
N LEU A 240 13.26 -16.82 7.15
CA LEU A 240 12.24 -15.77 7.14
C LEU A 240 10.88 -16.44 7.15
N LYS A 241 10.09 -16.21 8.20
CA LYS A 241 8.72 -16.72 8.34
C LYS A 241 7.75 -15.54 8.27
N LEU A 242 6.86 -15.54 7.28
CA LEU A 242 5.81 -14.55 7.11
C LEU A 242 4.48 -15.12 7.60
N GLU A 243 3.76 -14.30 8.35
CA GLU A 243 2.44 -14.58 8.90
C GLU A 243 1.47 -13.45 8.52
N PHE A 244 0.17 -13.76 8.53
CA PHE A 244 -0.91 -12.80 8.34
C PHE A 244 -1.78 -12.77 9.59
N VAL A 245 -1.70 -11.67 10.32
CA VAL A 245 -2.35 -11.46 11.62
C VAL A 245 -3.69 -10.78 11.38
N ASP A 246 -4.76 -11.34 11.93
CA ASP A 246 -6.09 -10.74 11.86
C ASP A 246 -6.14 -9.45 12.70
N ASN A 247 -6.77 -8.40 12.15
CA ASN A 247 -6.84 -7.08 12.81
C ASN A 247 -7.90 -7.00 13.92
N ILE A 248 -8.78 -7.99 14.06
CA ILE A 248 -9.79 -8.11 15.11
C ILE A 248 -9.35 -9.11 16.18
N ASP A 249 -8.86 -10.28 15.78
CA ASP A 249 -8.35 -11.32 16.69
C ASP A 249 -6.92 -11.73 16.33
N PRO A 250 -5.89 -11.04 16.88
CA PRO A 250 -4.48 -11.31 16.57
C PRO A 250 -4.01 -12.73 16.91
N LYS A 251 -4.77 -13.51 17.68
CA LYS A 251 -4.45 -14.91 17.99
C LYS A 251 -4.92 -15.88 16.91
N GLN A 252 -5.77 -15.42 15.99
CA GLN A 252 -6.31 -16.22 14.90
C GLN A 252 -5.39 -16.16 13.68
N ALA A 253 -4.88 -17.31 13.25
CA ALA A 253 -4.22 -17.45 11.96
C ALA A 253 -5.26 -17.39 10.84
N VAL A 254 -5.17 -16.37 9.97
CA VAL A 254 -6.11 -16.20 8.84
C VAL A 254 -5.81 -17.18 7.70
N VAL A 255 -4.52 -17.49 7.52
CA VAL A 255 -3.94 -18.45 6.57
C VAL A 255 -2.65 -19.05 7.14
N GLY A 256 -2.16 -20.14 6.54
CA GLY A 256 -0.88 -20.73 6.93
C GLY A 256 0.31 -19.81 6.69
N ALA A 257 1.29 -19.84 7.59
CA ALA A 257 2.56 -19.12 7.45
C ALA A 257 3.35 -19.63 6.24
N VAL A 258 4.16 -18.75 5.64
CA VAL A 258 5.10 -19.12 4.57
C VAL A 258 6.53 -18.83 5.01
N THR A 259 7.46 -19.71 4.61
CA THR A 259 8.86 -19.63 5.03
C THR A 259 9.78 -19.68 3.84
N THR A 260 10.86 -18.90 3.88
CA THR A 260 12.03 -19.07 2.98
C THR A 260 13.32 -18.99 3.78
N THR A 261 14.41 -19.45 3.19
CA THR A 261 15.76 -19.29 3.74
C THR A 261 16.57 -18.34 2.87
N VAL A 262 17.40 -17.51 3.51
CA VAL A 262 18.36 -16.64 2.83
C VAL A 262 19.73 -16.73 3.49
N ARG A 263 20.79 -16.60 2.69
CA ARG A 263 22.17 -16.43 3.15
C ARG A 263 22.60 -14.99 2.91
N VAL A 264 22.96 -14.29 3.97
CA VAL A 264 23.50 -12.94 3.90
C VAL A 264 25.02 -13.02 3.78
N GLN A 265 25.53 -12.49 2.68
CA GLN A 265 26.95 -12.44 2.37
C GLN A 265 27.65 -11.36 3.22
N PRO A 266 28.96 -11.52 3.50
CA PRO A 266 29.78 -10.47 4.09
C PRO A 266 29.81 -9.17 3.29
#